data_AF-A0AAU9MMM4-F1
#
_entry.id   AF-A0AAU9MMM4-F1
#
_cell.length_a   1.000
_cell.length_b   1.000
_cell.length_c   1.000
_cell.angle_alpha   90.00
_cell.angle_beta   90.00
_cell.angle_gamma   90.00
#
_symmetry.space_group_name_H-M   'P 1'
#
loop_
_entity.id
_entity.type
_entity.pdbx_description
1 polymer ?
#
loop_
_entity_poly.entity_id
_entity_poly.type
_entity_poly.pdbx_seq_one_letter_code
_entity_poly.pdbx_strand_id
1 'polypeptide(L)'
;MTSVNQVWRVGPSVSADGFPVKHAFQLANLGAKGRFDLLSGQSFSGPSGAIRGGDSRTKKRNIRHGFTFIAFCQVSAYAIDIVGWATGLKLGSESKGVT
;
A
#
# COMPACT_ATOMS: atom_id res chain seq x y z
N MET A 1 -11.01 8.38 12.43
CA MET A 1 -12.12 7.63 11.80
C MET A 1 -11.51 6.71 10.74
N THR A 2 -11.47 5.40 10.99
CA THR A 2 -10.69 4.47 10.12
C THR A 2 -11.55 3.39 9.50
N SER A 3 -12.85 3.39 9.80
CA SER A 3 -13.80 2.45 9.23
C SER A 3 -14.62 3.11 8.13
N VAL A 4 -14.75 2.40 7.00
CA VAL A 4 -15.51 2.81 5.82
C VAL A 4 -16.56 1.75 5.50
N ASN A 5 -17.67 2.17 4.89
CA ASN A 5 -18.66 1.24 4.34
C ASN A 5 -18.21 0.81 2.93
N GLN A 6 -18.08 -0.49 2.73
CA GLN A 6 -17.80 -1.07 1.42
C GLN A 6 -19.11 -1.60 0.82
N VAL A 7 -19.33 -1.30 -0.46
CA VAL A 7 -20.49 -1.79 -1.22
C VAL A 7 -19.94 -2.51 -2.44
N TRP A 8 -20.42 -3.73 -2.68
CA TRP A 8 -20.12 -4.48 -3.89
C TRP A 8 -21.41 -4.67 -4.71
N ARG A 9 -21.29 -5.19 -5.93
CA ARG A 9 -22.42 -5.51 -6.80
C ARG A 9 -22.36 -6.99 -7.17
N VAL A 10 -23.52 -7.63 -7.37
CA VAL A 10 -23.65 -9.03 -7.78
C VAL A 10 -24.16 -9.09 -9.22
N GLY A 11 -23.41 -9.77 -10.10
CA GLY A 11 -23.76 -9.99 -11.51
C GLY A 11 -23.07 -9.06 -12.52
N PRO A 12 -23.10 -9.40 -13.83
CA PRO A 12 -22.43 -8.64 -14.89
C PRO A 12 -23.04 -7.25 -15.06
N SER A 13 -22.18 -6.23 -15.28
CA SER A 13 -22.57 -4.81 -15.42
C SER A 13 -22.58 -4.33 -16.87
N VAL A 14 -22.26 -5.21 -17.80
CA VAL A 14 -22.14 -4.90 -19.23
C VAL A 14 -23.20 -5.65 -20.00
N SER A 15 -23.88 -4.95 -20.91
CA SER A 15 -24.71 -5.58 -21.93
C SER A 15 -23.84 -6.44 -22.83
N ALA A 16 -24.45 -7.37 -23.57
CA ALA A 16 -23.74 -8.12 -24.62
C ALA A 16 -23.02 -7.20 -25.62
N ASP A 17 -23.55 -5.99 -25.82
CA ASP A 17 -23.02 -4.95 -26.70
C ASP A 17 -21.96 -4.04 -26.05
N GLY A 18 -21.50 -4.36 -24.84
CA GLY A 18 -20.41 -3.64 -24.16
C GLY A 18 -20.79 -2.36 -23.42
N PHE A 19 -22.06 -1.94 -23.48
CA PHE A 19 -22.54 -0.76 -22.74
C PHE A 19 -22.80 -1.08 -21.25
N PRO A 20 -22.48 -0.16 -20.32
CA PRO A 20 -22.85 -0.30 -18.92
C PRO A 20 -24.37 -0.33 -18.74
N VAL A 21 -24.90 -1.36 -18.09
CA VAL A 21 -26.34 -1.55 -17.86
C VAL A 21 -26.70 -1.34 -16.39
N LYS A 22 -27.88 -0.77 -16.13
CA LYS A 22 -28.41 -0.67 -14.77
C LYS A 22 -28.67 -2.07 -14.20
N HIS A 23 -28.15 -2.35 -13.02
CA HIS A 23 -28.42 -3.62 -12.36
C HIS A 23 -29.85 -3.66 -11.80
N ALA A 24 -30.49 -4.82 -11.85
CA ALA A 24 -31.77 -5.04 -11.21
C ALA A 24 -31.63 -4.96 -9.66
N PHE A 25 -32.63 -4.38 -9.00
CA PHE A 25 -32.75 -4.30 -7.54
C PHE A 25 -33.18 -5.65 -6.93
N GLN A 26 -32.44 -6.71 -7.26
CA GLN A 26 -32.63 -8.04 -6.70
C GLN A 26 -32.06 -8.12 -5.28
N LEU A 27 -32.62 -8.97 -4.43
CA LEU A 27 -32.30 -9.05 -2.99
C LEU A 27 -30.79 -9.19 -2.71
N ALA A 28 -30.07 -9.93 -3.58
CA ALA A 28 -28.62 -10.10 -3.51
C ALA A 28 -27.83 -8.79 -3.66
N ASN A 29 -28.33 -7.83 -4.46
CA ASN A 29 -27.70 -6.52 -4.65
C ASN A 29 -28.04 -5.54 -3.52
N LEU A 30 -29.21 -5.66 -2.90
CA LEU A 30 -29.57 -4.82 -1.75
C LEU A 30 -28.71 -5.17 -0.51
N GLY A 31 -28.39 -6.47 -0.35
CA GLY A 31 -27.53 -6.98 0.72
C GLY A 31 -26.01 -6.85 0.46
N ALA A 32 -25.60 -6.34 -0.70
CA ALA A 32 -24.19 -6.25 -1.10
C ALA A 32 -23.46 -5.07 -0.45
N LYS A 33 -23.59 -4.94 0.88
CA LYS A 33 -22.97 -3.90 1.70
C LYS A 33 -22.24 -4.56 2.86
N GLY A 34 -21.07 -4.04 3.21
CA GLY A 34 -20.25 -4.48 4.34
C GLY A 34 -19.48 -3.31 4.95
N ARG A 35 -18.80 -3.58 6.06
CA ARG A 35 -17.92 -2.61 6.72
C ARG A 35 -16.48 -3.04 6.51
N PHE A 36 -15.58 -2.10 6.27
CA PHE A 36 -14.14 -2.31 6.15
C PHE A 36 -13.43 -1.39 7.14
N ASP A 37 -12.40 -1.87 7.81
CA ASP A 37 -11.54 -1.04 8.65
C ASP A 37 -10.15 -0.91 8.01
N LEU A 38 -9.77 0.33 7.69
CA LEU A 38 -8.55 0.69 6.99
C LEU A 38 -7.30 0.41 7.83
N LEU A 39 -7.41 0.41 9.16
CA LEU A 39 -6.29 0.13 10.06
C LEU A 39 -5.97 -1.37 10.13
N SER A 40 -7.01 -2.20 10.22
CA SER A 40 -6.86 -3.66 10.38
C SER A 40 -6.89 -4.42 9.05
N GLY A 41 -7.36 -3.81 7.96
CA GLY A 41 -7.51 -4.45 6.66
C GLY A 41 -8.56 -5.57 6.66
N GLN A 42 -9.54 -5.51 7.56
CA GLN A 42 -10.54 -6.56 7.76
C GLN A 42 -11.89 -6.20 7.11
N SER A 43 -12.46 -7.17 6.39
CA SER A 43 -13.78 -7.07 5.77
C SER A 43 -14.81 -7.90 6.52
N PHE A 44 -15.91 -7.25 6.92
CA PHE A 44 -17.05 -7.91 7.57
C PHE A 44 -18.14 -8.19 6.50
N SER A 45 -18.40 -9.46 6.22
CA SER A 45 -19.43 -9.89 5.26
C SER A 45 -20.40 -10.87 5.91
N GLY A 46 -21.62 -10.41 6.22
CA GLY A 46 -22.75 -11.25 6.66
C GLY A 46 -23.24 -11.02 8.11
N PRO A 47 -24.46 -11.52 8.47
CA PRO A 47 -25.07 -11.34 9.80
C PRO A 47 -24.34 -12.12 10.91
N SER A 48 -23.66 -13.19 10.53
CA SER A 48 -22.73 -13.93 11.38
C SER A 48 -21.34 -13.35 11.14
N GLY A 49 -20.86 -12.51 12.06
CA GLY A 49 -19.61 -11.75 11.99
C GLY A 49 -18.34 -12.60 11.98
N ALA A 50 -18.21 -13.56 11.06
CA ALA A 50 -16.98 -14.26 10.80
C ALA A 50 -16.00 -13.31 10.10
N ILE A 51 -15.12 -12.71 10.89
CA ILE A 51 -14.00 -11.90 10.42
C ILE A 51 -13.05 -12.81 9.63
N ARG A 52 -13.03 -12.69 8.30
CA ARG A 52 -11.92 -13.21 7.51
C ARG A 52 -10.77 -12.21 7.64
N GLY A 53 -10.00 -12.37 8.71
CA GLY A 53 -8.82 -11.55 8.96
C GLY A 53 -7.83 -11.69 7.82
N GLY A 54 -7.34 -10.55 7.30
CA GLY A 54 -6.18 -10.55 6.42
C GLY A 54 -5.04 -11.30 7.09
N ASP A 55 -4.49 -12.29 6.39
CA ASP A 55 -3.53 -13.20 6.97
C ASP A 55 -2.27 -12.44 7.42
N SER A 56 -1.79 -12.72 8.63
CA SER A 56 -0.56 -12.14 9.18
C SER A 56 0.66 -12.37 8.27
N ARG A 57 0.58 -13.37 7.39
CA ARG A 57 1.59 -13.70 6.39
C ARG A 57 1.68 -12.62 5.31
N THR A 58 0.56 -12.10 4.79
CA THR A 58 0.56 -10.99 3.83
C THR A 58 1.09 -9.70 4.45
N LYS A 59 0.66 -9.33 5.67
CA LYS A 59 1.23 -8.17 6.38
C LYS A 59 2.75 -8.31 6.60
N LYS A 60 3.24 -9.49 6.97
CA LYS A 60 4.68 -9.78 7.16
C LYS A 60 5.48 -9.79 5.86
N ARG A 61 4.88 -10.10 4.70
CA ARG A 61 5.53 -10.07 3.39
C ARG A 61 5.73 -8.65 2.87
N ASN A 62 4.71 -7.80 3.04
CA ASN A 62 4.72 -6.43 2.55
C ASN A 62 5.78 -5.57 3.28
N ILE A 63 5.95 -5.79 4.59
CA ILE A 63 6.94 -5.09 5.41
C ILE A 63 8.36 -5.56 5.07
N ARG A 64 8.60 -6.87 4.90
CA ARG A 64 9.95 -7.39 4.64
C ARG A 64 10.50 -7.01 3.27
N HIS A 65 9.68 -6.86 2.24
CA HIS A 65 10.20 -6.53 0.90
C HIS A 65 10.40 -5.02 0.71
N GLY A 66 9.42 -4.20 1.11
CA GLY A 66 9.48 -2.75 0.92
C GLY A 66 10.48 -2.07 1.85
N PHE A 67 10.48 -2.42 3.14
CA PHE A 67 11.34 -1.77 4.14
C PHE A 67 12.82 -2.05 3.91
N THR A 68 13.19 -3.27 3.52
CA THR A 68 14.60 -3.62 3.29
C THR A 68 15.18 -2.87 2.10
N PHE A 69 14.38 -2.68 1.05
CA PHE A 69 14.80 -1.97 -0.15
C PHE A 69 15.02 -0.46 0.10
N ILE A 70 14.08 0.21 0.77
CA ILE A 70 14.23 1.63 1.10
C ILE A 70 15.34 1.86 2.15
N ALA A 71 15.47 0.99 3.16
CA ALA A 71 16.51 1.12 4.17
C ALA A 71 17.91 0.91 3.58
N PHE A 72 18.07 -0.04 2.67
CA PHE A 72 19.33 -0.26 1.95
C PHE A 72 19.75 0.98 1.16
N CYS A 73 18.81 1.61 0.46
CA CYS A 73 19.05 2.82 -0.32
C CYS A 73 19.51 4.00 0.57
N GLN A 74 18.88 4.18 1.73
CA GLN A 74 19.26 5.28 2.64
C GLN A 74 20.64 5.09 3.26
N VAL A 75 21.00 3.85 3.61
CA VAL A 75 22.32 3.55 4.18
C VAL A 75 23.43 3.72 3.15
N SER A 76 23.20 3.34 1.88
CA SER A 76 24.20 3.52 0.82
C SER A 76 24.42 4.98 0.48
N ALA A 77 23.34 5.77 0.36
CA ALA A 77 23.43 7.21 0.11
C ALA A 77 24.21 7.92 1.24
N TYR A 78 23.92 7.59 2.49
CA TYR A 78 24.63 8.14 3.65
C TYR A 78 26.12 7.77 3.65
N ALA A 79 26.47 6.52 3.34
CA ALA A 79 27.87 6.09 3.28
C ALA A 79 28.65 6.82 2.18
N ILE A 80 28.06 6.99 0.99
CA ILE A 80 28.67 7.72 -0.13
C ILE A 80 28.92 9.19 0.25
N ASP A 81 27.96 9.81 0.93
CA ASP A 81 28.06 11.20 1.35
C ASP A 81 29.20 11.43 2.36
N ILE A 82 29.31 10.56 3.37
CA ILE A 82 30.41 10.60 4.36
C ILE A 82 31.78 10.43 3.70
N VAL A 83 31.89 9.48 2.76
CA VAL A 83 33.15 9.26 2.02
C VAL A 83 33.49 10.49 1.17
N GLY A 84 32.52 11.04 0.45
CA GLY A 84 32.70 12.24 -0.37
C GLY A 84 33.15 13.45 0.45
N TRP A 85 32.53 13.67 1.62
CA TRP A 85 32.92 14.76 2.52
C TRP A 85 34.34 14.58 3.07
N ALA A 86 34.68 13.37 3.55
CA ALA A 86 36.01 13.09 4.09
C ALA A 86 37.11 13.27 3.03
N THR A 87 36.89 12.77 1.80
CA THR A 87 37.82 12.95 0.69
C THR A 87 37.93 14.42 0.27
N GLY A 88 36.81 15.16 0.22
CA GLY A 88 36.79 16.58 -0.10
C GLY A 88 37.58 17.42 0.90
N LEU A 89 37.44 17.16 2.20
CA LEU A 89 38.18 17.85 3.25
C LEU A 89 39.68 17.54 3.21
N LYS A 90 40.04 16.27 2.92
CA LYS A 90 41.42 15.84 2.74
C LYS A 90 42.07 16.55 1.54
N LEU A 91 41.42 16.57 0.39
CA LEU A 91 41.92 17.22 -0.84
C LEU A 91 41.94 18.75 -0.73
N GLY A 92 40.98 19.35 -0.02
CA GLY A 92 40.95 20.79 0.23
C GLY A 92 42.17 21.26 1.02
N SER A 93 42.60 20.50 2.03
CA SER A 93 43.78 20.82 2.83
C SER A 93 45.11 20.71 2.07
N GLU A 94 45.16 19.92 1.00
CA GLU A 94 46.34 19.75 0.15
C GLU A 94 46.31 20.64 -1.10
N SER A 95 45.23 21.39 -1.32
CA SER A 95 45.14 22.32 -2.45
C SER A 95 45.97 23.59 -2.19
N LYS A 96 46.89 23.92 -3.10
CA LYS A 96 47.52 25.24 -3.12
C LYS A 96 46.43 26.23 -3.53
N GLY A 97 46.09 27.14 -2.61
CA GLY A 97 45.06 28.16 -2.86
C GLY A 97 45.29 28.84 -4.19
N VAL A 98 44.29 28.80 -5.07
CA VAL A 98 44.27 29.59 -6.30
C VAL A 98 44.03 31.03 -5.88
N THR A 99 45.12 31.79 -5.73
CA THR A 99 45.12 33.26 -5.76
C THR A 99 44.98 33.76 -7.19
#